data_AF-A0A846SMC3-F1
#
_entry.id   AF-A0A846SMC3-F1
#
_cell.length_a   1.000
_cell.length_b   1.000
_cell.length_c   1.000
_cell.angle_alpha   90.00
_cell.angle_beta   90.00
_cell.angle_gamma   90.00
#
_symmetry.space_group_name_H-M   'P 1'
#
loop_
_entity.id
_entity.type
_entity.pdbx_description
1 polymer ?
#
loop_
_entity_poly.entity_id
_entity_poly.type
_entity_poly.pdbx_seq_one_letter_code
_entity_poly.pdbx_strand_id
1 'polypeptide(L)'
;MPLRRFGRPGLIGLAARTAVVAGTASAVGGAMSRHQQERAQGQYEQQQYEAAQQQAQVDAAAQNAASQYAAPPAPASATGGTDDLIAKLQQLASLKDAGVLSETEFAAAKQKLLS
;
A
#
# COMPACT_ATOMS: atom_id res chain seq x y z
N MET A 1 -91.22 -2.45 16.83
CA MET A 1 -90.27 -1.68 15.99
C MET A 1 -88.91 -2.38 16.03
N PRO A 2 -88.29 -2.71 14.88
CA PRO A 2 -87.13 -3.61 14.82
C PRO A 2 -85.81 -2.94 15.22
N LEU A 3 -84.96 -3.71 15.90
CA LEU A 3 -83.62 -3.34 16.36
C LEU A 3 -82.67 -3.15 15.16
N ARG A 4 -82.10 -1.94 15.07
CA ARG A 4 -81.04 -1.59 14.11
C ARG A 4 -79.76 -2.36 14.46
N ARG A 5 -79.32 -3.25 13.57
CA ARG A 5 -77.98 -3.89 13.66
C ARG A 5 -76.91 -2.85 13.34
N PHE A 6 -76.09 -2.51 14.33
CA PHE A 6 -74.87 -1.74 14.12
C PHE A 6 -73.86 -2.57 13.32
N GLY A 7 -73.23 -1.91 12.35
CA GLY A 7 -72.18 -2.46 11.50
C GLY A 7 -71.03 -3.01 12.34
N ARG A 8 -70.81 -4.31 12.23
CA ARG A 8 -69.54 -4.90 12.62
C ARG A 8 -68.56 -4.58 11.49
N PRO A 9 -67.41 -3.93 11.76
CA PRO A 9 -66.37 -3.77 10.73
C PRO A 9 -65.97 -5.18 10.27
N GLY A 10 -66.35 -5.51 9.03
CA GLY A 10 -66.15 -6.85 8.49
C GLY A 10 -64.67 -7.15 8.33
N LEU A 11 -64.31 -8.43 8.46
CA LEU A 11 -62.95 -8.94 8.22
C LEU A 11 -62.39 -8.50 6.85
N ILE A 12 -63.27 -8.22 5.89
CA ILE A 12 -62.94 -7.65 4.57
C ILE A 12 -62.33 -6.24 4.68
N GLY A 13 -62.85 -5.38 5.56
CA GLY A 13 -62.31 -4.03 5.78
C GLY A 13 -60.94 -4.05 6.45
N LEU A 14 -60.67 -5.07 7.27
CA LEU A 14 -59.39 -5.26 7.94
C LEU A 14 -58.32 -5.80 6.97
N ALA A 15 -58.66 -6.79 6.15
CA ALA A 15 -57.76 -7.36 5.14
C ALA A 15 -57.39 -6.36 4.03
N ALA A 16 -58.34 -5.53 3.58
CA ALA A 16 -58.07 -4.50 2.58
C ALA A 16 -57.13 -3.40 3.11
N ARG A 17 -57.29 -2.99 4.38
CA ARG A 17 -56.40 -1.98 4.99
C ARG A 17 -54.98 -2.49 5.20
N THR A 18 -54.81 -3.77 5.53
CA THR A 18 -53.46 -4.38 5.64
C THR A 18 -52.79 -4.54 4.29
N ALA A 19 -53.53 -4.84 3.23
CA ALA A 19 -52.96 -4.98 1.88
C ALA A 19 -52.44 -3.64 1.32
N VAL A 20 -53.16 -2.54 1.56
CA VAL A 20 -52.72 -1.20 1.11
C VAL A 20 -51.51 -0.71 1.91
N VAL A 21 -51.49 -0.94 3.23
CA VAL A 21 -50.35 -0.56 4.08
C VAL A 21 -49.12 -1.44 3.83
N ALA A 22 -49.30 -2.75 3.60
CA ALA A 22 -48.21 -3.66 3.24
C ALA A 22 -47.68 -3.40 1.82
N GLY A 23 -48.55 -3.01 0.89
CA GLY A 23 -48.18 -2.67 -0.50
C GLY A 23 -47.29 -1.43 -0.58
N THR A 24 -47.55 -0.39 0.21
CA THR A 24 -46.70 0.81 0.27
C THR A 24 -45.44 0.61 1.11
N ALA A 25 -45.50 -0.20 2.18
CA ALA A 25 -44.32 -0.59 2.95
C ALA A 25 -43.32 -1.42 2.11
N SER A 26 -43.82 -2.30 1.24
CA SER A 26 -42.98 -3.08 0.31
C SER A 26 -42.37 -2.20 -0.79
N ALA A 27 -43.08 -1.18 -1.26
CA ALA A 27 -42.57 -0.22 -2.23
C ALA A 27 -41.46 0.68 -1.64
N VAL A 28 -41.62 1.14 -0.39
CA VAL A 28 -40.60 1.96 0.29
C VAL A 28 -39.41 1.13 0.75
N GLY A 29 -39.63 -0.09 1.24
CA GLY A 29 -38.55 -1.03 1.58
C GLY A 29 -37.75 -1.48 0.37
N GLY A 30 -38.43 -1.75 -0.76
CA GLY A 30 -37.78 -2.02 -2.04
C GLY A 30 -36.99 -0.84 -2.59
N ALA A 31 -37.50 0.38 -2.45
CA ALA A 31 -36.80 1.60 -2.86
C ALA A 31 -35.54 1.87 -2.01
N MET A 32 -35.62 1.67 -0.69
CA MET A 32 -34.47 1.84 0.20
C MET A 32 -33.40 0.76 -0.03
N SER A 33 -33.82 -0.49 -0.25
CA SER A 33 -32.91 -1.59 -0.61
C SER A 33 -32.21 -1.34 -1.94
N ARG A 34 -32.93 -0.79 -2.94
CA ARG A 34 -32.37 -0.45 -4.25
C ARG A 34 -31.40 0.72 -4.15
N HIS A 35 -31.74 1.75 -3.39
CA HIS A 35 -30.85 2.89 -3.11
C HIS A 35 -29.59 2.47 -2.35
N GLN A 36 -29.69 1.51 -1.43
CA GLN A 36 -28.54 0.96 -0.72
C GLN A 36 -27.64 0.11 -1.64
N GLN A 37 -28.24 -0.65 -2.56
CA GLN A 37 -27.50 -1.38 -3.60
C GLN A 37 -26.82 -0.45 -4.59
N GLU A 38 -27.50 0.62 -5.05
CA GLU A 38 -26.92 1.63 -5.94
C GLU A 38 -25.76 2.37 -5.27
N ARG A 39 -25.90 2.74 -3.99
CA ARG A 39 -24.77 3.27 -3.23
C ARG A 39 -23.65 2.26 -3.11
N ALA A 40 -23.93 1.00 -2.78
CA ALA A 40 -22.89 -0.02 -2.65
C ALA A 40 -22.14 -0.25 -3.97
N GLN A 41 -22.84 -0.23 -5.11
CA GLN A 41 -22.23 -0.31 -6.44
C GLN A 41 -21.38 0.92 -6.74
N GLY A 42 -21.88 2.13 -6.48
CA GLY A 42 -21.12 3.37 -6.67
C GLY A 42 -19.85 3.43 -5.80
N GLN A 43 -19.91 2.97 -4.55
CA GLN A 43 -18.74 2.90 -3.67
C GLN A 43 -17.71 1.87 -4.17
N TYR A 44 -18.16 0.74 -4.73
CA TYR A 44 -17.27 -0.27 -5.30
C TYR A 44 -16.54 0.26 -6.54
N GLU A 45 -17.26 0.96 -7.41
CA GLU A 45 -16.72 1.54 -8.64
C GLU A 45 -15.70 2.65 -8.32
N GLN A 46 -16.01 3.49 -7.32
CA GLN A 46 -15.11 4.55 -6.85
C GLN A 46 -13.84 3.97 -6.21
N GLN A 47 -13.95 2.92 -5.38
CA GLN A 47 -12.79 2.23 -4.82
C GLN A 47 -11.92 1.56 -5.89
N GLN A 48 -12.52 0.95 -6.92
CA GLN A 48 -11.75 0.41 -8.04
C GLN A 48 -11.01 1.52 -8.80
N TYR A 49 -11.65 2.67 -9.03
CA TYR A 49 -11.03 3.80 -9.70
C TYR A 49 -9.83 4.35 -8.91
N GLU A 50 -9.97 4.50 -7.59
CA GLU A 50 -8.86 4.94 -6.71
C GLU A 50 -7.73 3.90 -6.67
N ALA A 51 -8.04 2.61 -6.58
CA ALA A 51 -7.04 1.55 -6.58
C ALA A 51 -6.28 1.50 -7.93
N ALA A 52 -6.98 1.61 -9.05
CA ALA A 52 -6.37 1.64 -10.37
C ALA A 52 -5.45 2.88 -10.54
N GLN A 53 -5.86 4.04 -10.01
CA GLN A 53 -5.06 5.26 -10.08
C GLN A 53 -3.79 5.16 -9.23
N GLN A 54 -3.88 4.57 -8.02
CA GLN A 54 -2.70 4.32 -7.19
C GLN A 54 -1.74 3.33 -7.86
N GLN A 55 -2.24 2.24 -8.43
CA GLN A 55 -1.43 1.26 -9.15
C GLN A 55 -0.64 1.91 -10.29
N ALA A 56 -1.31 2.72 -11.12
CA ALA A 56 -0.67 3.42 -12.25
C ALA A 56 0.43 4.40 -11.78
N GLN A 57 0.24 5.04 -10.62
CA GLN A 57 1.23 5.96 -10.06
C GLN A 57 2.47 5.22 -9.53
N VAL A 58 2.28 4.04 -8.93
CA VAL A 58 3.37 3.18 -8.47
C VAL A 58 4.17 2.63 -9.65
N ASP A 59 3.51 2.15 -10.71
CA ASP A 59 4.21 1.66 -11.92
C ASP A 59 5.04 2.76 -12.60
N ALA A 60 4.49 3.97 -12.73
CA ALA A 60 5.20 5.11 -13.30
C ALA A 60 6.42 5.52 -12.44
N ALA A 61 6.30 5.46 -11.11
CA ALA A 61 7.40 5.71 -10.20
C ALA A 61 8.48 4.62 -10.31
N ALA A 62 8.08 3.35 -10.43
CA ALA A 62 9.01 2.22 -10.58
C ALA A 62 9.82 2.30 -11.89
N GLN A 63 9.20 2.68 -13.01
CA GLN A 63 9.92 2.87 -14.28
C GLN A 63 10.92 4.03 -14.24
N ASN A 64 10.60 5.13 -13.55
CA ASN A 64 11.55 6.22 -13.35
C ASN A 64 12.73 5.82 -12.46
N ALA A 65 12.48 5.03 -11.41
CA ALA A 65 13.53 4.52 -10.54
C ALA A 65 14.47 3.54 -11.28
N ALA A 66 13.93 2.66 -12.13
CA ALA A 66 14.73 1.75 -12.95
C ALA A 66 15.65 2.49 -13.94
N SER A 67 15.19 3.62 -14.48
CA SER A 67 15.99 4.43 -15.41
C SER A 67 17.15 5.18 -14.73
N GLN A 68 17.06 5.46 -13.42
CA GLN A 68 18.16 6.06 -12.65
C GLN A 68 19.20 5.03 -12.16
N TYR A 69 18.88 3.74 -12.18
CA TYR A 69 19.84 2.65 -11.90
C TYR A 69 20.46 2.06 -13.17
N ALA A 70 20.23 2.66 -14.34
CA ALA A 70 21.13 2.51 -15.47
C ALA A 70 22.48 3.10 -15.06
N ALA A 71 23.35 2.23 -14.56
CA ALA A 71 24.65 2.58 -13.99
C ALA A 71 25.38 3.56 -14.92
N PRO A 72 25.90 4.68 -14.40
CA PRO A 72 26.87 5.46 -15.16
C PRO A 72 27.99 4.49 -15.59
N PRO A 73 28.52 4.60 -16.82
CA PRO A 73 29.69 3.81 -17.21
C PRO A 73 30.71 3.94 -16.09
N ALA A 74 31.07 2.80 -15.49
CA ALA A 74 31.97 2.77 -14.36
C ALA A 74 33.18 3.66 -14.70
N PRO A 75 33.56 4.63 -13.83
CA PRO A 75 34.83 5.28 -14.03
C PRO A 75 35.84 4.16 -14.12
N ALA A 76 36.51 4.04 -15.26
CA ALA A 76 37.59 3.10 -15.45
C ALA A 76 38.50 3.29 -14.24
N SER A 77 38.48 2.32 -13.31
CA SER A 77 39.39 2.33 -12.19
C SER A 77 40.75 2.38 -12.82
N ALA A 78 41.38 3.55 -12.72
CA ALA A 78 42.78 3.70 -13.01
C ALA A 78 43.46 2.52 -12.30
N THR A 79 44.20 1.75 -13.07
CA THR A 79 45.24 0.83 -12.63
C THR A 79 45.87 1.35 -11.34
N GLY A 80 45.38 0.87 -10.21
CA GLY A 80 45.77 1.33 -8.88
C GLY A 80 45.77 0.21 -7.84
N GLY A 81 45.64 -1.05 -8.28
CA GLY A 81 45.63 -2.20 -7.37
C GLY A 81 46.94 -2.33 -6.57
N THR A 82 48.07 -1.89 -7.14
CA THR A 82 49.36 -1.94 -6.45
C THR A 82 49.68 -0.64 -5.71
N ASP A 83 49.40 0.52 -6.30
CA ASP A 83 49.65 1.82 -5.66
C ASP A 83 48.77 2.06 -4.42
N ASP A 84 47.51 1.60 -4.44
CA ASP A 84 46.61 1.70 -3.29
C ASP A 84 47.06 0.76 -2.14
N LEU A 85 47.62 -0.42 -2.48
CA LEU A 85 48.22 -1.32 -1.49
C LEU A 85 49.48 -0.68 -0.85
N ILE A 86 50.35 -0.06 -1.66
CA ILE A 86 51.54 0.64 -1.17
C ILE A 86 51.14 1.83 -0.28
N ALA A 87 50.14 2.62 -0.69
CA ALA A 87 49.63 3.74 0.10
C ALA A 87 49.07 3.29 1.46
N LYS A 88 48.30 2.19 1.49
CA LYS A 88 47.78 1.59 2.73
C LYS A 88 48.89 1.07 3.65
N LEU A 89 49.94 0.44 3.10
CA LEU A 89 51.10 0.01 3.88
C LEU A 89 51.84 1.20 4.50
N GLN A 90 51.95 2.32 3.79
CA GLN A 90 52.60 3.53 4.28
C GLN A 90 51.78 4.22 5.38
N GLN A 91 50.45 4.23 5.25
CA GLN A 91 49.56 4.75 6.30
C GLN A 91 49.66 3.94 7.60
N LEU A 92 49.72 2.60 7.50
CA LEU A 92 49.93 1.74 8.67
C LEU A 92 51.28 1.99 9.36
N ALA A 93 52.34 2.24 8.60
CA ALA A 93 53.65 2.57 9.16
C ALA A 93 53.61 3.91 9.93
N SER A 94 52.98 4.93 9.35
CA SER A 94 52.82 6.23 10.02
C SER A 94 52.02 6.13 11.32
N LEU A 95 51.00 5.26 11.39
CA LEU A 95 50.20 5.04 12.60
C LEU A 95 50.97 4.28 13.69
N LYS A 96 51.86 3.36 13.29
CA LYS A 96 52.80 2.70 14.20
C LYS A 96 53.80 3.71 14.77
N ASP A 97 54.41 4.54 13.92
CA ASP A 97 55.40 5.55 14.35
C ASP A 97 54.76 6.62 15.26
N ALA A 98 53.49 6.95 15.03
CA ALA A 98 52.70 7.81 15.91
C ALA A 98 52.34 7.14 17.25
N GLY A 99 52.67 5.86 17.45
CA GLY A 99 52.33 5.10 18.65
C GLY A 99 50.83 4.75 18.76
N VAL A 100 50.06 4.94 17.69
CA VAL A 100 48.62 4.64 17.64
C VAL A 100 48.37 3.13 17.47
N LEU A 101 49.29 2.44 16.78
CA LEU A 101 49.27 0.99 16.62
C LEU A 101 50.46 0.35 17.32
N SER A 102 50.21 -0.78 17.99
CA SER A 102 51.28 -1.64 18.50
C SER A 102 51.94 -2.44 17.37
N GLU A 103 53.17 -2.91 17.59
CA GLU A 103 53.91 -3.73 16.62
C GLU A 103 53.13 -4.99 16.20
N THR A 104 52.41 -5.58 17.16
CA THR A 104 51.57 -6.77 16.96
C THR A 104 50.37 -6.48 16.06
N GLU A 105 49.73 -5.33 16.22
CA GLU A 105 48.57 -4.92 15.39
C GLU A 105 49.01 -4.53 13.98
N PHE A 106 50.15 -3.86 13.85
CA PHE A 106 50.75 -3.52 12.55
C PHE A 106 51.07 -4.78 11.73
N ALA A 107 51.67 -5.81 12.35
CA ALA A 107 52.00 -7.05 11.68
C ALA A 107 50.75 -7.79 11.17
N ALA A 108 49.69 -7.86 11.98
CA ALA A 108 48.43 -8.50 11.61
C ALA A 108 47.74 -7.75 10.44
N ALA A 109 47.72 -6.41 10.49
CA ALA A 109 47.13 -5.60 9.42
C ALA A 109 47.90 -5.75 8.09
N LYS A 110 49.24 -5.80 8.15
CA LYS A 110 50.09 -6.04 6.98
C LYS A 110 49.85 -7.43 6.37
N GLN A 111 49.74 -8.47 7.19
CA GLN A 111 49.42 -9.81 6.70
C GLN A 111 48.05 -9.86 6.03
N LYS A 112 47.03 -9.22 6.61
CA LYS A 112 45.69 -9.13 6.03
C LYS A 112 45.65 -8.34 4.71
N LEU A 113 46.59 -7.43 4.51
CA LEU A 113 46.73 -6.66 3.28
C LEU A 113 47.46 -7.41 2.16
N LEU A 114 48.28 -8.40 2.51
CA LEU A 114 49.15 -9.15 1.60
C LEU A 114 48.72 -10.61 1.40
N SER A 115 47.73 -11.07 2.16
CA SER A 115 47.07 -12.37 2.00
C SER A 115 46.05 -12.32 0.86
#